data_AF-A0A022QZZ7-F1
#
_entry.id   AF-A0A022QZZ7-F1
#
_cell.length_a   1.000
_cell.length_b   1.000
_cell.length_c   1.000
_cell.angle_alpha   90.00
_cell.angle_beta   90.00
_cell.angle_gamma   90.00
#
_symmetry.space_group_name_H-M   'P 1'
#
loop_
_entity.id
_entity.type
_entity.pdbx_description
1 polymer ?
#
loop_
_entity_poly.entity_id
_entity_poly.type
_entity_poly.pdbx_seq_one_letter_code
_entity_poly.pdbx_strand_id
1 'polypeptide(L)'
;VACFFHSKYKSSRSTSYKKNGKSAAIHYGTGSISGFFSEDSVQLGSLLVKNQEFIEATKEPGITFLASKFDGILGLGFQEISVGNAIPVWYNMVNQSLVKDPVFSFWLNRKGDEEDGGELVFGGVDSSHFKGEHTYVPVTQKGYWQFDMGEVLIGGETTGFCSDGCSAIADSGTSLLAGPTTIVTLINHAIGATGVVSQECKSVVSVYGKTILEMLTSETQPQKICSQIGLCASDGTRDVSMIIESVVEKGSDEMCTACEMAVVWMQNQVKRNETEEKILDYINQLCERLPSPMGESAVDCGVLSSMPNISFTIGGKSFELTPQQYVLKIGEGEAAQCISGFTALDVAPPRGPLWILGDVFMGPYHTVFDYGNLKVGFAEAA
;
A
#
# COMPACT_ATOMS: atom_id res chain seq x y z
N VAL A 1 -7.86 -18.18 -20.01
CA VAL A 1 -8.77 -17.34 -20.81
C VAL A 1 -8.15 -15.96 -21.05
N ALA A 2 -7.62 -15.30 -20.01
CA ALA A 2 -6.88 -14.02 -20.11
C ALA A 2 -5.95 -13.91 -21.33
N CYS A 3 -5.07 -14.89 -21.55
CA CYS A 3 -4.12 -14.87 -22.67
C CYS A 3 -4.77 -14.80 -24.07
N PHE A 4 -6.06 -15.11 -24.25
CA PHE A 4 -6.72 -14.97 -25.56
C PHE A 4 -7.03 -13.52 -25.94
N PHE A 5 -7.07 -12.62 -24.96
CA PHE A 5 -7.44 -11.21 -25.14
C PHE A 5 -6.24 -10.26 -25.12
N HIS A 6 -5.03 -10.78 -24.90
CA HIS A 6 -3.80 -10.01 -24.75
C HIS A 6 -2.77 -10.38 -25.82
N SER A 7 -1.81 -9.48 -26.02
CA SER A 7 -0.66 -9.71 -26.90
C SER A 7 0.17 -10.90 -26.43
N LYS A 8 0.86 -11.56 -27.37
CA LYS A 8 1.68 -12.73 -27.06
C LYS A 8 3.07 -12.58 -27.65
N TYR A 9 4.07 -12.82 -26.83
CA TYR A 9 5.44 -12.99 -27.28
C TYR A 9 5.57 -14.25 -28.16
N LYS A 10 6.40 -14.18 -29.20
CA LYS A 10 6.62 -15.26 -30.17
C LYS A 10 8.12 -15.45 -30.38
N SER A 11 8.75 -16.30 -29.56
CA SER A 11 10.18 -16.60 -29.62
C SER A 11 10.67 -17.01 -31.01
N SER A 12 9.88 -17.74 -31.78
CA SER A 12 10.21 -18.14 -33.16
C SER A 12 10.38 -16.99 -34.16
N ARG A 13 9.94 -15.78 -33.81
CA ARG A 13 10.05 -14.57 -34.64
C ARG A 13 11.15 -13.62 -34.18
N SER A 14 11.80 -13.90 -33.05
CA SER A 14 12.89 -13.09 -32.53
C SER A 14 14.24 -13.68 -32.90
N THR A 15 15.13 -12.85 -33.44
CA THR A 15 16.49 -13.24 -33.79
C THR A 15 17.45 -13.16 -32.61
N SER A 16 17.12 -12.40 -31.57
CA SER A 16 17.91 -12.26 -30.34
C SER A 16 17.46 -13.17 -29.20
N TYR A 17 16.39 -13.93 -29.41
CA TYR A 17 15.88 -14.91 -28.45
C TYR A 17 16.93 -15.95 -28.05
N LYS A 18 17.04 -16.18 -26.74
CA LYS A 18 17.74 -17.33 -26.17
C LYS A 18 16.82 -18.09 -25.22
N LYS A 19 16.81 -19.40 -25.38
CA LYS A 19 16.02 -20.30 -24.56
C LYS A 19 16.66 -20.46 -23.17
N ASN A 20 15.88 -20.25 -22.12
CA ASN A 20 16.24 -20.64 -20.75
C ASN A 20 15.39 -21.86 -20.31
N GLY A 21 14.06 -21.73 -20.28
CA GLY A 21 13.11 -22.81 -20.06
C GLY A 21 12.88 -23.20 -18.58
N LYS A 22 13.56 -22.58 -17.63
CA LYS A 22 13.32 -22.77 -16.19
C LYS A 22 11.90 -22.33 -15.83
N SER A 23 11.13 -23.19 -15.17
CA SER A 23 9.75 -22.85 -14.77
C SER A 23 9.72 -21.74 -13.70
N ALA A 24 8.66 -20.93 -13.74
CA ALA A 24 8.41 -19.86 -12.79
C ALA A 24 6.92 -19.71 -12.50
N ALA A 25 6.59 -19.25 -11.29
CA ALA A 25 5.24 -18.87 -10.92
C ALA A 25 5.29 -17.67 -9.96
N ILE A 26 4.30 -16.78 -10.08
CA ILE A 26 4.14 -15.61 -9.22
C ILE A 26 2.69 -15.58 -8.74
N HIS A 27 2.51 -15.40 -7.43
CA HIS A 27 1.21 -15.17 -6.81
C HIS A 27 1.05 -13.67 -6.51
N TYR A 28 -0.05 -13.10 -6.98
CA TYR A 28 -0.52 -11.75 -6.66
C TYR A 28 -1.74 -11.88 -5.75
N GLY A 29 -2.16 -10.78 -5.11
CA GLY A 29 -3.31 -10.80 -4.20
C GLY A 29 -4.58 -11.41 -4.81
N THR A 30 -4.93 -10.99 -6.03
CA THR A 30 -6.18 -11.39 -6.72
C THR A 30 -5.96 -12.28 -7.95
N GLY A 31 -4.72 -12.70 -8.20
CA GLY A 31 -4.37 -13.46 -9.40
C GLY A 31 -3.05 -14.20 -9.28
N SER A 32 -2.72 -15.03 -10.27
CA SER A 32 -1.40 -15.63 -10.35
C SER A 32 -1.00 -15.83 -11.79
N ILE A 33 0.30 -15.97 -12.03
CA ILE A 33 0.84 -16.38 -13.32
C ILE A 33 1.76 -17.57 -13.15
N SER A 34 1.81 -18.42 -14.16
CA SER A 34 2.82 -19.49 -14.25
C SER A 34 3.31 -19.64 -15.68
N GLY A 35 4.58 -20.00 -15.82
CA GLY A 35 5.28 -19.97 -17.09
C GLY A 35 6.70 -20.48 -16.98
N PHE A 36 7.56 -19.97 -17.86
CA PHE A 36 8.98 -20.29 -17.86
C PHE A 36 9.82 -19.09 -18.28
N PHE A 37 11.07 -19.08 -17.86
CA PHE A 37 12.04 -18.05 -18.22
C PHE A 37 12.47 -18.17 -19.68
N SER A 38 12.63 -17.02 -20.31
CA SER A 38 13.25 -16.82 -21.61
C SER A 38 14.13 -15.58 -21.55
N GLU A 39 15.06 -15.46 -22.49
CA GLU A 39 15.93 -14.29 -22.60
C GLU A 39 15.77 -13.68 -23.99
N ASP A 40 15.67 -12.35 -24.06
CA ASP A 40 15.67 -11.61 -25.32
C ASP A 40 16.16 -10.16 -25.09
N SER A 41 16.17 -9.34 -26.15
CA SER A 41 16.36 -7.90 -26.03
C SER A 41 15.03 -7.20 -25.80
N VAL A 42 14.96 -6.31 -24.80
CA VAL A 42 13.77 -5.54 -24.44
C VAL A 42 14.01 -4.06 -24.76
N GLN A 43 13.14 -3.48 -25.58
CA GLN A 43 13.18 -2.06 -25.95
C GLN A 43 12.25 -1.25 -25.04
N LEU A 44 12.76 -0.22 -24.38
CA LEU A 44 12.01 0.71 -23.54
C LEU A 44 12.36 2.14 -23.92
N GLY A 45 11.40 2.86 -24.51
CA GLY A 45 11.69 4.14 -25.16
C GLY A 45 12.81 3.97 -26.20
N SER A 46 13.89 4.73 -26.06
CA SER A 46 15.09 4.62 -26.91
C SER A 46 16.12 3.60 -26.42
N LEU A 47 15.92 2.96 -25.26
CA LEU A 47 16.88 2.04 -24.63
C LEU A 47 16.66 0.59 -25.06
N LEU A 48 17.69 -0.03 -25.67
CA LEU A 48 17.69 -1.45 -26.00
C LEU A 48 18.46 -2.25 -24.95
N VAL A 49 17.74 -2.88 -24.02
CA VAL A 49 18.32 -3.73 -22.97
C VAL A 49 18.53 -5.12 -23.52
N LYS A 50 19.80 -5.55 -23.64
CA LYS A 50 20.13 -6.88 -24.19
C LYS A 50 20.12 -7.95 -23.10
N ASN A 51 19.93 -9.20 -23.50
CA ASN A 51 20.03 -10.37 -22.63
C ASN A 51 19.14 -10.26 -21.38
N GLN A 52 17.95 -9.69 -21.53
CA GLN A 52 17.00 -9.56 -20.43
C GLN A 52 16.24 -10.87 -20.24
N GLU A 53 16.35 -11.46 -19.05
CA GLU A 53 15.51 -12.59 -18.66
C GLU A 53 14.10 -12.11 -18.28
N PHE A 54 13.08 -12.80 -18.77
CA PHE A 54 11.68 -12.55 -18.44
C PHE A 54 10.88 -13.84 -18.45
N ILE A 55 9.68 -13.81 -17.87
CA ILE A 55 8.79 -14.98 -17.79
C ILE A 55 7.79 -14.91 -18.96
N GLU A 56 7.77 -15.95 -19.78
CA GLU A 56 6.67 -16.20 -20.71
C GLU A 56 5.51 -16.83 -19.95
N ALA A 57 4.43 -16.08 -19.73
CA ALA A 57 3.24 -16.59 -19.07
C ALA A 57 2.53 -17.62 -19.96
N THR A 58 2.30 -18.81 -19.42
CA THR A 58 1.55 -19.90 -20.07
C THR A 58 0.15 -20.07 -19.50
N LYS A 59 -0.04 -19.64 -18.24
CA LYS A 59 -1.32 -19.61 -17.56
C LYS A 59 -1.40 -18.38 -16.67
N GLU A 60 -2.50 -17.65 -16.77
CA GLU A 60 -2.79 -16.44 -15.99
C GLU A 60 -4.23 -16.55 -15.45
N PRO A 61 -4.47 -17.39 -14.42
CA PRO A 61 -5.77 -17.44 -13.77
C PRO A 61 -6.01 -16.18 -12.91
N GLY A 62 -7.25 -15.71 -12.90
CA GLY A 62 -7.69 -14.55 -12.11
C GLY A 62 -8.50 -13.58 -12.95
N ILE A 63 -9.47 -12.90 -12.33
CA ILE A 63 -10.28 -11.88 -12.99
C ILE A 63 -9.46 -10.64 -13.36
N THR A 64 -8.43 -10.35 -12.58
CA THR A 64 -7.50 -9.22 -12.75
C THR A 64 -6.88 -9.21 -14.14
N PHE A 65 -6.35 -10.36 -14.60
CA PHE A 65 -5.74 -10.49 -15.94
C PHE A 65 -6.77 -10.67 -17.06
N LEU A 66 -8.04 -10.89 -16.75
CA LEU A 66 -9.10 -10.95 -17.76
C LEU A 66 -9.62 -9.55 -18.09
N ALA A 67 -9.72 -8.67 -17.08
CA ALA A 67 -10.22 -7.31 -17.19
C ALA A 67 -9.11 -6.26 -17.40
N SER A 68 -7.83 -6.66 -17.35
CA SER A 68 -6.69 -5.77 -17.55
C SER A 68 -6.68 -5.16 -18.95
N LYS A 69 -6.22 -3.91 -19.05
CA LYS A 69 -5.90 -3.25 -20.33
C LYS A 69 -4.44 -3.43 -20.74
N PHE A 70 -3.59 -3.95 -19.84
CA PHE A 70 -2.16 -4.16 -20.05
C PHE A 70 -1.86 -5.64 -20.33
N ASP A 71 -0.79 -5.89 -21.10
CA ASP A 71 -0.38 -7.26 -21.50
C ASP A 71 0.58 -7.93 -20.51
N GLY A 72 1.26 -7.18 -19.64
CA GLY A 72 2.24 -7.71 -18.71
C GLY A 72 2.72 -6.69 -17.69
N ILE A 73 3.63 -7.14 -16.82
CA ILE A 73 4.20 -6.32 -15.73
C ILE A 73 5.71 -6.23 -15.93
N LEU A 74 6.22 -5.01 -15.83
CA LEU A 74 7.65 -4.73 -15.84
C LEU A 74 8.10 -4.34 -14.42
N GLY A 75 8.76 -5.27 -13.73
CA GLY A 75 9.21 -5.06 -12.35
C GLY A 75 10.40 -4.10 -12.27
N LEU A 76 10.23 -3.01 -11.52
CA LEU A 76 11.27 -2.02 -11.20
C LEU A 76 11.78 -2.12 -9.75
N GLY A 77 11.40 -3.19 -9.04
CA GLY A 77 11.90 -3.52 -7.71
C GLY A 77 13.32 -4.09 -7.73
N PHE A 78 13.84 -4.41 -6.54
CA PHE A 78 15.17 -4.97 -6.40
C PHE A 78 15.18 -6.49 -6.69
N GLN A 79 16.36 -7.03 -7.02
CA GLN A 79 16.53 -8.44 -7.37
C GLN A 79 16.18 -9.41 -6.23
N GLU A 80 16.31 -8.98 -4.97
CA GLU A 80 16.10 -9.80 -3.78
C GLU A 80 14.70 -10.44 -3.70
N ILE A 81 13.71 -9.83 -4.35
CA ILE A 81 12.33 -10.35 -4.45
C ILE A 81 11.98 -10.93 -5.83
N SER A 82 12.96 -11.00 -6.73
CA SER A 82 12.79 -11.53 -8.08
C SER A 82 12.68 -13.05 -8.06
N VAL A 83 11.58 -13.60 -8.59
CA VAL A 83 11.42 -15.04 -8.74
C VAL A 83 12.57 -15.61 -9.57
N GLY A 84 13.13 -16.73 -9.11
CA GLY A 84 14.25 -17.37 -9.79
C GLY A 84 15.57 -16.60 -9.70
N ASN A 85 15.65 -15.51 -8.92
CA ASN A 85 16.78 -14.60 -8.80
C ASN A 85 17.18 -13.92 -10.13
N ALA A 86 16.21 -13.73 -11.03
CA ALA A 86 16.44 -13.11 -12.34
C ALA A 86 16.83 -11.62 -12.18
N ILE A 87 17.77 -11.16 -13.00
CA ILE A 87 18.27 -9.78 -12.96
C ILE A 87 17.18 -8.82 -13.50
N PRO A 88 16.71 -7.83 -12.72
CA PRO A 88 15.72 -6.86 -13.19
C PRO A 88 16.22 -6.03 -14.37
N VAL A 89 15.29 -5.55 -15.19
CA VAL A 89 15.60 -4.73 -16.38
C VAL A 89 16.37 -3.47 -16.04
N TRP A 90 16.03 -2.83 -14.92
CA TRP A 90 16.75 -1.66 -14.42
C TRP A 90 18.23 -1.97 -14.13
N TYR A 91 18.54 -3.11 -13.53
CA TYR A 91 19.93 -3.50 -13.25
C TYR A 91 20.70 -3.70 -14.55
N ASN A 92 20.08 -4.32 -15.55
CA ASN A 92 20.68 -4.49 -16.87
C ASN A 92 20.89 -3.14 -17.58
N MET A 93 19.97 -2.18 -17.48
CA MET A 93 20.17 -0.83 -18.01
C MET A 93 21.40 -0.15 -17.42
N VAL A 94 21.53 -0.19 -16.09
CA VAL A 94 22.67 0.41 -15.36
C VAL A 94 23.97 -0.32 -15.73
N ASN A 95 23.99 -1.66 -15.67
CA ASN A 95 25.19 -2.46 -15.99
C ASN A 95 25.64 -2.32 -17.44
N GLN A 96 24.70 -2.13 -18.37
CA GLN A 96 24.99 -1.91 -19.79
C GLN A 96 25.28 -0.43 -20.12
N SER A 97 25.34 0.45 -19.10
CA SER A 97 25.60 1.89 -19.25
C SER A 97 24.63 2.57 -20.22
N LEU A 98 23.36 2.16 -20.19
CA LEU A 98 22.30 2.71 -21.06
C LEU A 98 21.68 3.99 -20.49
N VAL A 99 21.91 4.26 -19.20
CA VAL A 99 21.39 5.41 -18.48
C VAL A 99 22.53 6.27 -17.95
N LYS A 100 22.31 7.59 -17.92
CA LYS A 100 23.32 8.56 -17.47
C LYS A 100 23.48 8.54 -15.95
N ASP A 101 22.36 8.71 -15.25
CA ASP A 101 22.31 8.72 -13.79
C ASP A 101 21.58 7.45 -13.32
N PRO A 102 22.00 6.79 -12.23
CA PRO A 102 21.34 5.59 -11.71
C PRO A 102 20.05 5.94 -10.95
N VAL A 103 19.15 6.66 -11.59
CA VAL A 103 17.85 7.09 -11.07
C VAL A 103 16.76 6.88 -12.12
N PHE A 104 15.53 6.65 -11.67
CA PHE A 104 14.35 6.76 -12.53
C PHE A 104 13.23 7.48 -11.79
N SER A 105 12.31 8.10 -12.52
CA SER A 105 11.23 8.88 -11.90
C SER A 105 9.90 8.73 -12.60
N PHE A 106 8.84 8.90 -11.82
CA PHE A 106 7.46 8.88 -12.27
C PHE A 106 6.82 10.25 -12.05
N TRP A 107 6.14 10.71 -13.11
CA TRP A 107 5.08 11.69 -13.05
C TRP A 107 3.81 11.01 -13.55
N LEU A 108 2.77 10.97 -12.71
CA LEU A 108 1.50 10.33 -13.06
C LEU A 108 0.43 11.41 -13.16
N ASN A 109 -0.07 11.66 -14.37
CA ASN A 109 -1.06 12.72 -14.57
C ASN A 109 -2.40 12.31 -13.93
N ARG A 110 -2.97 13.22 -13.13
CA ARG A 110 -4.27 13.02 -12.46
C ARG A 110 -5.40 13.79 -13.13
N LYS A 111 -5.13 14.57 -14.18
CA LYS A 111 -6.14 15.28 -14.95
C LYS A 111 -6.71 14.35 -16.02
N GLY A 112 -7.78 13.64 -15.66
CA GLY A 112 -8.37 12.56 -16.47
C GLY A 112 -8.88 12.94 -17.87
N ASP A 113 -8.97 14.24 -18.19
CA ASP A 113 -9.42 14.74 -19.49
C ASP A 113 -8.26 15.04 -20.46
N GLU A 114 -7.01 14.93 -20.02
CA GLU A 114 -5.82 15.16 -20.84
C GLU A 114 -5.37 13.86 -21.53
N GLU A 115 -4.84 13.97 -22.75
CA GLU A 115 -4.36 12.79 -23.51
C GLU A 115 -3.11 12.15 -22.88
N ASP A 116 -2.35 12.92 -22.11
CA ASP A 116 -1.13 12.46 -21.46
C ASP A 116 -1.42 11.87 -20.09
N GLY A 117 -1.23 10.55 -19.95
CA GLY A 117 -1.45 9.83 -18.69
C GLY A 117 -0.29 9.94 -17.69
N GLY A 118 0.88 10.42 -18.11
CA GLY A 118 2.08 10.48 -17.29
C GLY A 118 3.35 10.04 -18.02
N GLU A 119 4.49 10.21 -17.35
CA GLU A 119 5.83 9.92 -17.88
C GLU A 119 6.67 9.10 -16.89
N LEU A 120 7.40 8.10 -17.42
CA LEU A 120 8.47 7.40 -16.74
C LEU A 120 9.81 7.75 -17.41
N VAL A 121 10.72 8.35 -16.64
CA VAL A 121 12.07 8.70 -17.10
C VAL A 121 13.07 7.72 -16.53
N PHE A 122 13.79 6.99 -17.40
CA PHE A 122 14.96 6.21 -17.01
C PHE A 122 16.23 7.05 -17.17
N GLY A 123 17.05 7.11 -16.12
CA GLY A 123 18.36 7.74 -16.20
C GLY A 123 18.40 9.24 -15.91
N GLY A 124 17.34 9.79 -15.31
CA GLY A 124 17.21 11.21 -15.04
C GLY A 124 15.88 11.56 -14.39
N VAL A 125 15.60 12.85 -14.31
CA VAL A 125 14.37 13.45 -13.75
C VAL A 125 14.00 14.65 -14.62
N ASP A 126 12.76 14.76 -15.08
CA ASP A 126 12.30 15.96 -15.79
C ASP A 126 11.81 17.03 -14.80
N SER A 127 12.53 18.16 -14.77
CA SER A 127 12.17 19.35 -13.99
C SER A 127 10.83 19.98 -14.35
N SER A 128 10.25 19.67 -15.51
CA SER A 128 8.94 20.19 -15.92
C SER A 128 7.78 19.57 -15.12
N HIS A 129 8.00 18.41 -14.50
CA HIS A 129 6.95 17.60 -13.87
C HIS A 129 6.85 17.74 -12.35
N PHE A 130 7.63 18.62 -11.72
CA PHE A 130 7.54 18.88 -10.29
C PHE A 130 7.86 20.32 -9.90
N LYS A 131 7.45 20.69 -8.68
CA LYS A 131 7.71 22.00 -8.08
C LYS A 131 8.54 21.84 -6.81
N GLY A 132 9.48 22.76 -6.62
CA GLY A 132 10.37 22.77 -5.45
C GLY A 132 11.39 21.64 -5.47
N GLU A 133 11.80 21.19 -4.29
CA GLU A 133 12.83 20.16 -4.10
C GLU A 133 12.23 18.84 -3.60
N HIS A 134 12.81 17.72 -4.01
CA HIS A 134 12.43 16.41 -3.48
C HIS A 134 12.88 16.24 -2.03
N THR A 135 11.98 15.72 -1.19
CA THR A 135 12.32 15.21 0.13
C THR A 135 12.75 13.77 -0.01
N TYR A 136 14.03 13.49 0.23
CA TYR A 136 14.60 12.15 0.10
C TYR A 136 14.63 11.40 1.43
N VAL A 137 14.26 10.12 1.39
CA VAL A 137 14.36 9.17 2.50
C VAL A 137 15.12 7.91 2.06
N PRO A 138 15.99 7.34 2.89
CA PRO A 138 16.78 6.17 2.53
C PRO A 138 15.89 4.93 2.42
N VAL A 139 16.29 3.99 1.56
CA VAL A 139 15.69 2.65 1.50
C VAL A 139 16.11 1.88 2.74
N THR A 140 15.14 1.37 3.49
CA THR A 140 15.37 0.69 4.78
C THR A 140 15.48 -0.82 4.62
N GLN A 141 14.75 -1.40 3.66
CA GLN A 141 14.80 -2.82 3.35
C GLN A 141 14.97 -3.07 1.85
N LYS A 142 16.20 -3.40 1.46
CA LYS A 142 16.52 -3.75 0.07
C LYS A 142 15.78 -5.01 -0.37
N GLY A 143 15.05 -4.89 -1.47
CA GLY A 143 14.02 -5.83 -1.91
C GLY A 143 12.83 -5.03 -2.43
N TYR A 144 12.33 -4.13 -1.58
CA TYR A 144 11.29 -3.17 -1.90
C TYR A 144 11.87 -1.75 -1.95
N TRP A 145 11.17 -0.83 -2.62
CA TRP A 145 11.40 0.61 -2.45
C TRP A 145 10.75 1.09 -1.15
N GLN A 146 11.17 0.46 -0.05
CA GLN A 146 10.65 0.68 1.30
C GLN A 146 11.49 1.71 2.04
N PHE A 147 10.84 2.60 2.78
CA PHE A 147 11.45 3.62 3.62
C PHE A 147 10.67 3.80 4.92
N ASP A 148 11.31 4.41 5.92
CA ASP A 148 10.65 4.77 7.17
C ASP A 148 9.74 5.97 6.97
N MET A 149 8.54 5.89 7.55
CA MET A 149 7.49 6.87 7.54
C MET A 149 7.07 7.18 8.99
N GLY A 150 6.73 8.43 9.25
CA GLY A 150 6.20 8.85 10.54
C GLY A 150 4.69 8.72 10.61
N GLU A 151 4.09 9.67 11.31
CA GLU A 151 2.65 9.70 11.60
C GLU A 151 1.78 9.89 10.37
N VAL A 152 0.59 9.31 10.46
CA VAL A 152 -0.55 9.61 9.58
C VAL A 152 -1.51 10.51 10.34
N LEU A 153 -1.87 11.64 9.73
CA LEU A 153 -2.75 12.65 10.30
C LEU A 153 -4.08 12.69 9.54
N ILE A 154 -5.18 12.83 10.27
CA ILE A 154 -6.53 13.01 9.72
C ILE A 154 -7.01 14.41 10.13
N GLY A 155 -7.10 15.33 9.17
CA GLY A 155 -7.49 16.72 9.45
C GLY A 155 -6.49 17.45 10.37
N GLY A 156 -5.20 17.08 10.30
CA GLY A 156 -4.15 17.60 11.17
C GLY A 156 -3.97 16.85 12.50
N GLU A 157 -4.88 15.94 12.85
CA GLU A 157 -4.84 15.20 14.12
C GLU A 157 -4.16 13.84 13.97
N THR A 158 -3.33 13.45 14.95
CA THR A 158 -2.65 12.15 14.94
C THR A 158 -3.62 10.96 15.06
N THR A 159 -3.29 9.88 14.35
CA THR A 159 -3.93 8.56 14.50
C THR A 159 -3.34 7.77 15.67
N GLY A 160 -2.15 8.12 16.14
CA GLY A 160 -1.43 7.52 17.26
C GLY A 160 -0.80 6.15 16.98
N PHE A 161 -1.20 5.48 15.90
CA PHE A 161 -0.75 4.13 15.55
C PHE A 161 0.69 4.11 14.99
N CYS A 162 1.08 5.10 14.18
CA CYS A 162 2.42 5.22 13.60
C CYS A 162 3.36 6.10 14.45
N SER A 163 3.11 6.21 15.76
CA SER A 163 3.89 7.07 16.66
C SER A 163 5.33 6.60 16.87
N ASP A 164 5.54 5.28 16.89
CA ASP A 164 6.87 4.65 16.92
C ASP A 164 7.48 4.49 15.51
N GLY A 165 6.83 5.06 14.50
CA GLY A 165 7.17 4.90 13.09
C GLY A 165 6.43 3.75 12.41
N CYS A 166 6.16 3.93 11.12
CA CYS A 166 5.66 2.92 10.21
C CYS A 166 6.65 2.78 9.05
N SER A 167 6.61 1.66 8.33
CA SER A 167 7.28 1.57 7.02
C SER A 167 6.30 1.95 5.91
N ALA A 168 6.83 2.40 4.77
CA ALA A 168 6.05 2.62 3.57
C ALA A 168 6.81 2.14 2.33
N ILE A 169 6.09 1.66 1.31
CA ILE A 169 6.61 1.32 -0.01
C ILE A 169 5.98 2.27 -1.02
N ALA A 170 6.78 2.89 -1.88
CA ALA A 170 6.26 3.54 -3.09
C ALA A 170 6.07 2.48 -4.18
N ASP A 171 4.83 2.27 -4.62
CA ASP A 171 4.46 1.20 -5.55
C ASP A 171 3.60 1.71 -6.70
N SER A 172 4.22 1.96 -7.85
CA SER A 172 3.53 2.35 -9.08
C SER A 172 2.68 1.23 -9.70
N GLY A 173 2.73 0.02 -9.16
CA GLY A 173 1.91 -1.12 -9.58
C GLY A 173 0.53 -1.16 -8.92
N THR A 174 0.30 -0.31 -7.92
CA THR A 174 -0.94 -0.25 -7.14
C THR A 174 -1.54 1.15 -7.23
N SER A 175 -2.86 1.26 -7.41
CA SER A 175 -3.51 2.58 -7.42
C SER A 175 -3.88 3.08 -6.02
N LEU A 176 -4.47 2.21 -5.18
CA LEU A 176 -4.93 2.58 -3.84
C LEU A 176 -3.79 2.72 -2.84
N LEU A 177 -4.04 3.48 -1.78
CA LEU A 177 -3.24 3.50 -0.56
C LEU A 177 -3.63 2.29 0.30
N ALA A 178 -2.68 1.37 0.56
CA ALA A 178 -2.93 0.26 1.47
C ALA A 178 -2.25 0.52 2.81
N GLY A 179 -2.95 0.34 3.93
CA GLY A 179 -2.38 0.57 5.25
C GLY A 179 -3.09 -0.19 6.36
N PRO A 180 -2.60 -0.08 7.62
CA PRO A 180 -3.13 -0.82 8.76
C PRO A 180 -4.63 -0.59 8.95
N THR A 181 -5.38 -1.67 9.18
CA THR A 181 -6.84 -1.63 9.37
C THR A 181 -7.25 -0.64 10.46
N THR A 182 -6.44 -0.53 11.53
CA THR A 182 -6.64 0.44 12.61
C THR A 182 -6.71 1.88 12.11
N ILE A 183 -5.86 2.28 11.16
CA ILE A 183 -5.84 3.65 10.61
C ILE A 183 -6.91 3.80 9.53
N VAL A 184 -7.04 2.84 8.62
CA VAL A 184 -8.01 2.92 7.51
C VAL A 184 -9.44 2.99 8.05
N THR A 185 -9.74 2.34 9.18
CA THR A 185 -11.04 2.47 9.86
C THR A 185 -11.30 3.90 10.36
N LEU A 186 -10.29 4.57 10.93
CA LEU A 186 -10.39 5.97 11.36
C LEU A 186 -10.64 6.89 10.15
N ILE A 187 -9.93 6.65 9.05
CA ILE A 187 -10.11 7.40 7.79
C ILE A 187 -11.53 7.18 7.26
N ASN A 188 -11.98 5.93 7.12
CA ASN A 188 -13.32 5.59 6.63
C ASN A 188 -14.41 6.28 7.46
N HIS A 189 -14.27 6.29 8.78
CA HIS A 189 -15.18 7.01 9.65
C HIS A 189 -15.16 8.53 9.38
N ALA A 190 -13.97 9.14 9.29
CA ALA A 190 -13.81 10.58 9.11
C ALA A 190 -14.28 11.10 7.75
N ILE A 191 -14.19 10.28 6.69
CA ILE A 191 -14.64 10.64 5.33
C ILE A 191 -16.07 10.14 5.04
N GLY A 192 -16.72 9.49 6.01
CA GLY A 192 -18.07 8.95 5.84
C GLY A 192 -18.16 7.73 4.93
N ALA A 193 -17.06 7.02 4.69
CA ALA A 193 -17.05 5.84 3.83
C ALA A 193 -17.84 4.66 4.41
N THR A 194 -18.44 3.86 3.52
CA THR A 194 -19.07 2.60 3.91
C THR A 194 -18.03 1.60 4.39
N GLY A 195 -18.42 0.82 5.39
CA GLY A 195 -17.62 -0.27 5.94
C GLY A 195 -18.51 -1.45 6.34
N VAL A 196 -17.91 -2.43 6.97
CA VAL A 196 -18.57 -3.64 7.45
C VAL A 196 -18.64 -3.60 8.97
N VAL A 197 -19.76 -4.06 9.51
CA VAL A 197 -19.94 -4.20 10.96
C VAL A 197 -19.17 -5.42 11.46
N SER A 198 -18.20 -5.22 12.35
CA SER A 198 -17.53 -6.32 13.06
C SER A 198 -18.23 -6.60 14.39
N GLN A 199 -18.80 -7.80 14.51
CA GLN A 199 -19.42 -8.25 15.77
C GLN A 199 -18.38 -8.46 16.86
N GLU A 200 -17.17 -8.80 16.45
CA GLU A 200 -16.02 -9.00 17.30
C GLU A 200 -15.63 -7.69 17.99
N CYS A 201 -15.46 -6.64 17.19
CA CYS A 201 -15.22 -5.29 17.66
C CYS A 201 -16.34 -4.79 18.59
N LYS A 202 -17.60 -4.95 18.19
CA LYS A 202 -18.76 -4.59 19.02
C LYS A 202 -18.78 -5.34 20.36
N SER A 203 -18.42 -6.61 20.36
CA SER A 203 -18.34 -7.45 21.56
C SER A 203 -17.22 -6.97 22.49
N VAL A 204 -16.04 -6.66 21.94
CA VAL A 204 -14.93 -6.11 22.73
C VAL A 204 -15.32 -4.80 23.40
N VAL A 205 -15.92 -3.87 22.64
CA VAL A 205 -16.32 -2.55 23.17
C VAL A 205 -17.39 -2.69 24.26
N SER A 206 -18.41 -3.52 24.02
CA SER A 206 -19.53 -3.68 24.97
C SER A 206 -19.15 -4.43 26.25
N VAL A 207 -18.27 -5.43 26.16
CA VAL A 207 -17.90 -6.28 27.30
C VAL A 207 -16.69 -5.72 28.05
N TYR A 208 -15.66 -5.25 27.32
CA TYR A 208 -14.37 -4.90 27.90
C TYR A 208 -14.04 -3.40 27.81
N GLY A 209 -14.85 -2.59 27.11
CA GLY A 209 -14.50 -1.20 26.82
C GLY A 209 -14.23 -0.34 28.06
N LYS A 210 -15.02 -0.49 29.12
CA LYS A 210 -14.76 0.23 30.39
C LYS A 210 -13.45 -0.20 31.05
N THR A 211 -13.23 -1.51 31.13
CA THR A 211 -11.99 -2.08 31.66
C THR A 211 -10.76 -1.58 30.89
N ILE A 212 -10.84 -1.52 29.55
CA ILE A 212 -9.77 -0.98 28.71
C ILE A 212 -9.49 0.49 29.05
N LEU A 213 -10.53 1.33 29.19
CA LEU A 213 -10.38 2.75 29.53
C LEU A 213 -9.80 2.97 30.93
N GLU A 214 -10.23 2.19 31.91
CA GLU A 214 -9.68 2.21 33.27
C GLU A 214 -8.18 1.85 33.25
N MET A 215 -7.81 0.81 32.49
CA MET A 215 -6.41 0.38 32.35
C MET A 215 -5.54 1.41 31.61
N LEU A 216 -6.07 2.07 30.59
CA LEU A 216 -5.39 3.15 29.87
C LEU A 216 -5.13 4.37 30.77
N THR A 217 -6.03 4.62 31.72
CA THR A 217 -5.90 5.75 32.67
C THR A 217 -4.98 5.43 33.84
N SER A 218 -4.81 4.14 34.18
CA SER A 218 -3.95 3.68 35.28
C SER A 218 -2.47 3.51 34.92
N GLU A 219 -2.00 4.15 33.85
CA GLU A 219 -0.62 4.06 33.32
C GLU A 219 -0.20 2.63 32.90
N THR A 220 -1.15 1.78 32.54
CA THR A 220 -0.83 0.46 31.95
C THR A 220 -0.23 0.65 30.57
N GLN A 221 0.82 -0.12 30.23
CA GLN A 221 1.36 -0.16 28.87
C GLN A 221 0.26 -0.64 27.90
N PRO A 222 -0.18 0.18 26.92
CA PRO A 222 -1.30 -0.15 26.04
C PRO A 222 -1.17 -1.53 25.37
N GLN A 223 0.05 -1.89 24.96
CA GLN A 223 0.36 -3.15 24.29
C GLN A 223 0.04 -4.38 25.15
N LYS A 224 -0.01 -4.24 26.48
CA LYS A 224 -0.24 -5.35 27.41
C LYS A 224 -1.72 -5.52 27.79
N ILE A 225 -2.56 -4.52 27.52
CA ILE A 225 -3.95 -4.49 27.99
C ILE A 225 -4.72 -5.73 27.52
N CYS A 226 -4.66 -6.06 26.22
CA CYS A 226 -5.41 -7.18 25.67
C CYS A 226 -4.94 -8.55 26.18
N SER A 227 -3.65 -8.68 26.50
CA SER A 227 -3.11 -9.89 27.13
C SER A 227 -3.54 -10.02 28.60
N GLN A 228 -3.61 -8.91 29.33
CA GLN A 228 -4.03 -8.88 30.73
C GLN A 228 -5.53 -9.12 30.89
N ILE A 229 -6.34 -8.65 29.93
CA ILE A 229 -7.78 -8.97 29.86
C ILE A 229 -8.01 -10.44 29.48
N GLY A 230 -7.00 -11.11 28.91
CA GLY A 230 -7.06 -12.52 28.49
C GLY A 230 -7.62 -12.73 27.08
N LEU A 231 -7.71 -11.67 26.26
CA LEU A 231 -8.11 -11.77 24.86
C LEU A 231 -6.96 -12.16 23.93
N CYS A 232 -5.71 -11.88 24.34
CA CYS A 232 -4.50 -12.22 23.58
C CYS A 232 -3.61 -13.20 24.35
N ALA A 233 -3.02 -14.17 23.63
CA ALA A 233 -2.16 -15.20 24.23
C ALA A 233 -0.76 -14.71 24.65
N SER A 234 -0.31 -13.55 24.18
CA SER A 234 1.00 -12.96 24.50
C SER A 234 0.92 -11.44 24.62
N ASP A 235 1.91 -10.85 25.29
CA ASP A 235 2.05 -9.44 25.64
C ASP A 235 2.57 -8.54 24.50
N GLY A 236 2.36 -8.97 23.24
CA GLY A 236 2.69 -8.19 22.04
C GLY A 236 4.16 -8.23 21.60
N THR A 237 5.07 -8.80 22.40
CA THR A 237 6.46 -9.05 21.99
C THR A 237 6.55 -10.37 21.23
N ARG A 238 6.28 -10.35 19.92
CA ARG A 238 6.49 -11.51 19.05
C ARG A 238 7.98 -11.79 18.90
N ASP A 239 8.49 -12.73 19.69
CA ASP A 239 9.79 -13.37 19.44
C ASP A 239 9.62 -14.52 18.43
N VAL A 240 10.58 -14.63 17.52
CA VAL A 240 10.45 -15.35 16.25
C VAL A 240 10.58 -16.87 16.43
N SER A 241 9.45 -17.59 16.44
CA SER A 241 9.32 -18.89 15.76
C SER A 241 7.89 -19.41 15.78
N MET A 242 7.24 -19.49 14.61
CA MET A 242 6.49 -20.67 14.15
C MET A 242 5.78 -20.35 12.82
N ILE A 243 6.37 -20.82 11.73
CA ILE A 243 5.64 -21.15 10.49
C ILE A 243 5.08 -22.55 10.72
N ILE A 244 3.88 -22.69 11.28
CA ILE A 244 3.06 -23.89 11.15
C ILE A 244 1.58 -23.46 11.13
N GLU A 245 0.86 -23.85 10.08
CA GLU A 245 -0.60 -23.90 10.06
C GLU A 245 -1.10 -24.75 11.23
N SER A 246 -1.78 -24.13 12.21
CA SER A 246 -2.60 -24.87 13.19
C SER A 246 -4.02 -24.30 13.22
N VAL A 247 -4.98 -25.18 12.93
CA VAL A 247 -6.42 -24.92 12.77
C VAL A 247 -7.15 -24.88 14.13
N VAL A 248 -6.55 -24.24 15.15
CA VAL A 248 -7.11 -24.08 16.50
C VAL A 248 -6.54 -22.75 17.03
N GLU A 249 -7.24 -21.64 17.27
CA GLU A 249 -8.64 -21.23 17.33
C GLU A 249 -8.79 -19.91 16.53
N LYS A 250 -9.53 -19.87 15.41
CA LYS A 250 -9.73 -18.60 14.67
C LYS A 250 -10.44 -17.52 15.50
N GLY A 251 -11.28 -17.91 16.46
CA GLY A 251 -12.09 -16.97 17.23
C GLY A 251 -11.33 -16.16 18.29
N SER A 252 -10.26 -16.70 18.89
CA SER A 252 -9.48 -15.96 19.89
C SER A 252 -8.52 -14.95 19.25
N ASP A 253 -8.01 -15.22 18.04
CA ASP A 253 -7.14 -14.31 17.30
C ASP A 253 -7.89 -13.09 16.75
N GLU A 254 -9.14 -13.27 16.30
CA GLU A 254 -10.02 -12.18 15.85
C GLU A 254 -10.44 -11.26 17.01
N MET A 255 -10.76 -11.84 18.18
CA MET A 255 -11.02 -11.09 19.42
C MET A 255 -9.78 -10.29 19.87
N CYS A 256 -8.60 -10.90 19.80
CA CYS A 256 -7.34 -10.25 20.13
C CYS A 256 -7.10 -9.04 19.23
N THR A 257 -7.21 -9.22 17.91
CA THR A 257 -7.02 -8.14 16.93
C THR A 257 -8.03 -7.00 17.16
N ALA A 258 -9.30 -7.32 17.40
CA ALA A 258 -10.33 -6.34 17.73
C ALA A 258 -10.00 -5.56 19.02
N CYS A 259 -9.45 -6.23 20.03
CA CYS A 259 -8.98 -5.58 21.26
C CYS A 259 -7.81 -4.65 21.01
N GLU A 260 -6.78 -5.08 20.27
CA GLU A 260 -5.61 -4.25 20.01
C GLU A 260 -5.99 -2.97 19.25
N MET A 261 -6.89 -3.08 18.26
CA MET A 261 -7.45 -1.91 17.57
C MET A 261 -8.22 -0.99 18.52
N ALA A 262 -9.10 -1.55 19.36
CA ALA A 262 -9.88 -0.78 20.33
C ALA A 262 -8.98 -0.04 21.32
N VAL A 263 -7.92 -0.66 21.83
CA VAL A 263 -6.94 -0.03 22.72
C VAL A 263 -6.30 1.17 22.05
N VAL A 264 -5.84 1.06 20.79
CA VAL A 264 -5.22 2.19 20.08
C VAL A 264 -6.23 3.34 19.90
N TRP A 265 -7.43 3.03 19.44
CA TRP A 265 -8.45 4.07 19.22
C TRP A 265 -8.86 4.75 20.52
N MET A 266 -9.06 3.99 21.61
CA MET A 266 -9.37 4.52 22.93
C MET A 266 -8.23 5.37 23.47
N GLN A 267 -6.98 4.91 23.34
CA GLN A 267 -5.81 5.68 23.78
C GLN A 267 -5.73 7.03 23.06
N ASN A 268 -6.03 7.07 21.75
CA ASN A 268 -6.05 8.32 21.00
C ASN A 268 -7.15 9.28 21.49
N GLN A 269 -8.33 8.77 21.86
CA GLN A 269 -9.40 9.61 22.40
C GLN A 269 -9.14 10.06 23.84
N VAL A 270 -8.53 9.22 24.69
CA VAL A 270 -8.12 9.59 26.05
C VAL A 270 -7.13 10.75 26.03
N LYS A 271 -6.18 10.75 25.09
CA LYS A 271 -5.24 11.88 24.89
C LYS A 271 -5.94 13.20 24.52
N ARG A 272 -7.18 13.15 24.03
CA ARG A 272 -8.01 14.31 23.69
C ARG A 272 -8.91 14.79 24.84
N ASN A 273 -8.80 14.18 26.03
CA ASN A 273 -9.62 14.49 27.21
C ASN A 273 -11.14 14.37 26.97
N GLU A 274 -11.57 13.42 26.13
CA GLU A 274 -12.99 13.10 25.94
C GLU A 274 -13.58 12.30 27.11
N THR A 275 -14.90 12.30 27.25
CA THR A 275 -15.59 11.55 28.32
C THR A 275 -15.71 10.07 27.99
N GLU A 276 -15.68 9.19 29.00
CA GLU A 276 -15.81 7.72 28.85
C GLU A 276 -16.96 7.34 27.90
N GLU A 277 -18.15 7.90 28.13
CA GLU A 277 -19.35 7.61 27.33
C GLU A 277 -19.16 7.95 25.84
N LYS A 278 -18.59 9.14 25.55
CA LYS A 278 -18.30 9.54 24.17
C LYS A 278 -17.23 8.68 23.52
N ILE A 279 -16.21 8.27 24.28
CA ILE A 279 -15.16 7.39 23.76
C ILE A 279 -15.78 6.06 23.37
N LEU A 280 -16.54 5.42 24.25
CA LEU A 280 -17.18 4.14 23.97
C LEU A 280 -18.14 4.22 22.79
N ASP A 281 -18.95 5.28 22.68
CA ASP A 281 -19.83 5.49 21.54
C ASP A 281 -19.04 5.68 20.23
N TYR A 282 -17.99 6.50 20.25
CA TYR A 282 -17.12 6.71 19.10
C TYR A 282 -16.48 5.40 18.62
N ILE A 283 -15.90 4.59 19.54
CA ILE A 283 -15.32 3.29 19.16
C ILE A 283 -16.39 2.34 18.64
N ASN A 284 -17.58 2.35 19.24
CA ASN A 284 -18.71 1.57 18.76
C ASN A 284 -19.09 1.97 17.32
N GLN A 285 -19.02 3.25 16.95
CA GLN A 285 -19.21 3.69 15.56
C GLN A 285 -18.06 3.23 14.64
N LEU A 286 -16.80 3.22 15.11
CA LEU A 286 -15.68 2.67 14.34
C LEU A 286 -15.88 1.19 14.03
N CYS A 287 -16.45 0.41 14.95
CA CYS A 287 -16.79 -1.00 14.72
C CYS A 287 -17.81 -1.24 13.58
N GLU A 288 -18.49 -0.19 13.10
CA GLU A 288 -19.41 -0.23 11.94
C GLU A 288 -18.75 0.19 10.63
N ARG A 289 -17.49 0.64 10.69
CA ARG A 289 -16.75 1.25 9.58
C ARG A 289 -15.49 0.46 9.22
N LEU A 290 -15.36 -0.80 9.67
CA LEU A 290 -14.20 -1.61 9.31
C LEU A 290 -14.14 -1.76 7.77
N PRO A 291 -12.94 -1.66 7.18
CA PRO A 291 -12.74 -1.87 5.75
C PRO A 291 -13.26 -3.25 5.33
N SER A 292 -13.95 -3.30 4.19
CA SER A 292 -14.41 -4.57 3.63
C SER A 292 -13.20 -5.32 3.04
N PRO A 293 -12.96 -6.59 3.40
CA PRO A 293 -11.80 -7.36 2.91
C PRO A 293 -11.76 -7.52 1.39
N MET A 294 -12.90 -7.37 0.71
CA MET A 294 -13.05 -7.56 -0.73
C MET A 294 -13.92 -6.49 -1.39
N GLY A 295 -14.27 -5.42 -0.65
CA GLY A 295 -15.23 -4.41 -1.08
C GLY A 295 -14.63 -3.02 -1.11
N GLU A 296 -15.09 -2.24 -2.06
CA GLU A 296 -14.81 -0.81 -2.15
C GLU A 296 -15.51 -0.06 -1.01
N SER A 297 -14.79 0.85 -0.36
CA SER A 297 -15.35 1.75 0.65
C SER A 297 -15.96 2.97 -0.05
N ALA A 298 -17.26 2.87 -0.38
CA ALA A 298 -17.99 3.92 -1.08
C ALA A 298 -18.18 5.16 -0.19
N VAL A 299 -18.09 6.35 -0.77
CA VAL A 299 -18.32 7.65 -0.11
C VAL A 299 -19.34 8.46 -0.90
N ASP A 300 -19.99 9.42 -0.24
CA ASP A 300 -20.90 10.35 -0.93
C ASP A 300 -20.09 11.39 -1.72
N CYS A 301 -20.30 11.42 -3.04
CA CYS A 301 -19.67 12.37 -3.96
C CYS A 301 -20.05 13.85 -3.67
N GLY A 302 -21.16 14.11 -2.97
CA GLY A 302 -21.63 15.46 -2.69
C GLY A 302 -20.90 16.17 -1.55
N VAL A 303 -20.17 15.42 -0.71
CA VAL A 303 -19.61 15.94 0.55
C VAL A 303 -18.08 16.00 0.58
N LEU A 304 -17.40 15.80 -0.56
CA LEU A 304 -15.93 15.81 -0.67
C LEU A 304 -15.30 17.06 -0.04
N SER A 305 -15.91 18.23 -0.22
CA SER A 305 -15.39 19.50 0.32
C SER A 305 -15.41 19.60 1.85
N SER A 306 -16.19 18.75 2.53
CA SER A 306 -16.25 18.68 4.00
C SER A 306 -15.34 17.61 4.59
N MET A 307 -14.75 16.74 3.76
CA MET A 307 -13.86 15.68 4.24
C MET A 307 -12.50 16.28 4.66
N PRO A 308 -11.83 15.70 5.66
CA PRO A 308 -10.54 16.18 6.11
C PRO A 308 -9.41 15.81 5.13
N ASN A 309 -8.39 16.66 5.04
CA ASN A 309 -7.16 16.28 4.37
C ASN A 309 -6.45 15.17 5.17
N ILE A 310 -5.80 14.23 4.47
CA ILE A 310 -5.03 13.15 5.08
C ILE A 310 -3.56 13.40 4.80
N SER A 311 -2.73 13.41 5.84
CA SER A 311 -1.30 13.69 5.69
C SER A 311 -0.41 12.53 6.13
N PHE A 312 0.68 12.32 5.40
CA PHE A 312 1.73 11.37 5.74
C PHE A 312 3.02 12.12 6.09
N THR A 313 3.66 11.76 7.20
CA THR A 313 4.95 12.35 7.56
C THR A 313 6.08 11.55 6.95
N ILE A 314 6.84 12.12 6.01
CA ILE A 314 7.96 11.45 5.33
C ILE A 314 9.18 12.36 5.39
N GLY A 315 10.31 11.86 5.91
CA GLY A 315 11.54 12.66 6.04
C GLY A 315 11.38 13.92 6.88
N GLY A 316 10.47 13.92 7.86
CA GLY A 316 10.16 15.08 8.70
C GLY A 316 9.25 16.14 8.03
N LYS A 317 8.79 15.91 6.80
CA LYS A 317 7.86 16.79 6.08
C LYS A 317 6.47 16.15 6.01
N SER A 318 5.43 16.99 6.07
CA SER A 318 4.04 16.56 5.86
C SER A 318 3.70 16.53 4.37
N PHE A 319 3.17 15.41 3.90
CA PHE A 319 2.64 15.18 2.55
C PHE A 319 1.13 15.01 2.63
N GLU A 320 0.41 16.08 2.31
CA GLU A 320 -1.03 16.20 2.44
C GLU A 320 -1.78 15.85 1.15
N LEU A 321 -2.75 14.95 1.26
CA LEU A 321 -3.72 14.62 0.22
C LEU A 321 -5.07 15.26 0.52
N THR A 322 -5.61 15.98 -0.46
CA THR A 322 -6.95 16.55 -0.39
C THR A 322 -8.02 15.50 -0.72
N PRO A 323 -9.29 15.73 -0.32
CA PRO A 323 -10.40 14.85 -0.69
C PRO A 323 -10.51 14.56 -2.19
N GLN A 324 -10.19 15.54 -3.04
CA GLN A 324 -10.23 15.37 -4.49
C GLN A 324 -9.11 14.46 -5.01
N GLN A 325 -8.03 14.29 -4.25
CA GLN A 325 -6.89 13.46 -4.63
C GLN A 325 -7.05 12.02 -4.16
N TYR A 326 -7.54 11.82 -2.93
CA TYR A 326 -7.70 10.50 -2.33
C TYR A 326 -9.06 9.84 -2.57
N VAL A 327 -10.09 10.56 -3.04
CA VAL A 327 -11.37 9.94 -3.45
C VAL A 327 -11.35 9.68 -4.96
N LEU A 328 -11.61 8.43 -5.34
CA LEU A 328 -11.71 8.01 -6.74
C LEU A 328 -13.16 8.12 -7.20
N LYS A 329 -13.39 8.83 -8.31
CA LYS A 329 -14.70 8.94 -8.95
C LYS A 329 -14.79 8.01 -10.16
N ILE A 330 -15.69 7.04 -10.10
CA ILE A 330 -15.96 6.09 -11.18
C ILE A 330 -17.28 6.46 -11.86
N GLY A 331 -17.23 6.69 -13.17
CA GLY A 331 -18.38 7.12 -13.96
C GLY A 331 -18.57 8.64 -13.99
N GLU A 332 -19.59 9.07 -14.73
CA GLU A 332 -19.84 10.49 -15.04
C GLU A 332 -21.19 10.98 -14.51
N GLY A 333 -21.31 12.29 -14.31
CA GLY A 333 -22.55 12.95 -13.89
C GLY A 333 -23.01 12.58 -12.47
N GLU A 334 -24.33 12.61 -12.25
CA GLU A 334 -24.98 12.34 -10.96
C GLU A 334 -24.95 10.86 -10.56
N ALA A 335 -24.72 9.95 -11.51
CA ALA A 335 -24.64 8.51 -11.26
C ALA A 335 -23.22 8.03 -10.92
N ALA A 336 -22.26 8.95 -10.83
CA ALA A 336 -20.88 8.62 -10.50
C ALA A 336 -20.77 8.03 -9.09
N GLN A 337 -19.95 7.00 -8.96
CA GLN A 337 -19.65 6.36 -7.68
C GLN A 337 -18.33 6.91 -7.17
N CYS A 338 -18.31 7.34 -5.91
CA CYS A 338 -17.08 7.78 -5.26
C CYS A 338 -16.61 6.71 -4.28
N ILE A 339 -15.33 6.38 -4.34
CA ILE A 339 -14.70 5.32 -3.55
C ILE A 339 -13.49 5.91 -2.84
N SER A 340 -13.33 5.53 -1.58
CA SER A 340 -12.14 5.82 -0.80
C SER A 340 -10.90 5.24 -1.48
N GLY A 341 -9.87 6.06 -1.67
CA GLY A 341 -8.57 5.62 -2.17
C GLY A 341 -7.77 4.79 -1.17
N PHE A 342 -8.34 4.46 -0.01
CA PHE A 342 -7.70 3.70 1.06
C PHE A 342 -8.25 2.28 1.16
N THR A 343 -7.36 1.31 1.33
CA THR A 343 -7.69 -0.09 1.57
C THR A 343 -6.92 -0.64 2.77
N ALA A 344 -7.50 -1.63 3.45
CA ALA A 344 -6.84 -2.29 4.57
C ALA A 344 -5.79 -3.30 4.10
N LEU A 345 -4.64 -3.26 4.75
CA LEU A 345 -3.59 -4.25 4.64
C LEU A 345 -2.82 -4.31 5.97
N ASP A 346 -3.00 -5.41 6.70
CA ASP A 346 -2.26 -5.66 7.94
C ASP A 346 -1.04 -6.54 7.66
N VAL A 347 0.15 -5.95 7.83
CA VAL A 347 1.43 -6.66 7.70
C VAL A 347 2.04 -6.84 9.08
N ALA A 348 2.22 -8.09 9.49
CA ALA A 348 2.78 -8.42 10.79
C ALA A 348 4.28 -8.03 10.90
N PRO A 349 4.77 -7.71 12.12
CA PRO A 349 6.19 -7.61 12.40
C PRO A 349 6.96 -8.88 12.00
N PRO A 350 8.24 -8.78 11.58
CA PRO A 350 9.07 -7.57 11.56
C PRO A 350 8.93 -6.73 10.28
N ARG A 351 8.02 -7.07 9.36
CA ARG A 351 7.87 -6.38 8.05
C ARG A 351 6.92 -5.19 8.08
N GLY A 352 6.07 -5.10 9.10
CA GLY A 352 5.15 -3.98 9.31
C GLY A 352 5.22 -3.46 10.74
N PRO A 353 4.41 -2.42 11.06
CA PRO A 353 3.31 -1.90 10.24
C PRO A 353 3.79 -1.21 8.95
N LEU A 354 3.08 -1.45 7.86
CA LEU A 354 3.50 -1.10 6.50
C LEU A 354 2.39 -0.36 5.76
N TRP A 355 2.76 0.66 4.99
CA TRP A 355 1.93 1.33 4.00
C TRP A 355 2.39 1.01 2.58
N ILE A 356 1.46 0.93 1.65
CA ILE A 356 1.72 0.96 0.21
C ILE A 356 1.18 2.28 -0.31
N LEU A 357 2.08 3.13 -0.80
CA LEU A 357 1.78 4.43 -1.38
C LEU A 357 1.73 4.27 -2.91
N GLY A 358 0.53 4.08 -3.43
CA GLY A 358 0.26 3.88 -4.86
C GLY A 358 0.01 5.17 -5.64
N ASP A 359 -0.65 5.06 -6.80
CA ASP A 359 -0.96 6.17 -7.72
C ASP A 359 -1.71 7.33 -7.04
N VAL A 360 -2.56 7.05 -6.04
CA VAL A 360 -3.26 8.09 -5.26
C VAL A 360 -2.27 9.04 -4.57
N PHE A 361 -1.10 8.55 -4.16
CA PHE A 361 -0.03 9.37 -3.59
C PHE A 361 0.98 9.82 -4.65
N MET A 362 1.42 8.92 -5.53
CA MET A 362 2.44 9.19 -6.54
C MET A 362 1.96 10.11 -7.67
N GLY A 363 0.63 10.31 -7.82
CA GLY A 363 0.07 11.30 -8.74
C GLY A 363 0.30 12.74 -8.28
N PRO A 364 -0.20 13.14 -7.10
CA PRO A 364 0.10 14.45 -6.51
C PRO A 364 1.59 14.68 -6.21
N TYR A 365 2.35 13.60 -6.00
CA TYR A 365 3.76 13.69 -5.66
C TYR A 365 4.66 12.97 -6.66
N HIS A 366 5.35 13.76 -7.49
CA HIS A 366 6.40 13.26 -8.37
C HIS A 366 7.41 12.45 -7.54
N THR A 367 7.69 11.22 -7.99
CA THR A 367 8.48 10.25 -7.23
C THR A 367 9.76 9.89 -7.98
N VAL A 368 10.91 10.05 -7.33
CA VAL A 368 12.23 9.65 -7.81
C VAL A 368 12.69 8.42 -7.04
N PHE A 369 13.11 7.40 -7.78
CA PHE A 369 13.76 6.21 -7.25
C PHE A 369 15.26 6.28 -7.55
N ASP A 370 16.04 6.65 -6.54
CA ASP A 370 17.49 6.82 -6.68
C ASP A 370 18.19 5.51 -6.27
N TYR A 371 18.48 4.69 -7.27
CA TYR A 371 19.16 3.41 -7.10
C TYR A 371 20.62 3.58 -6.72
N GLY A 372 21.30 4.62 -7.23
CA GLY A 372 22.71 4.87 -6.91
C GLY A 372 22.95 5.17 -5.43
N ASN A 373 22.04 5.90 -4.80
CA ASN A 373 22.13 6.28 -3.39
C ASN A 373 21.15 5.52 -2.48
N LEU A 374 20.40 4.57 -3.01
CA LEU A 374 19.39 3.78 -2.30
C LEU A 374 18.43 4.64 -1.49
N LYS A 375 17.73 5.55 -2.16
CA LYS A 375 16.75 6.47 -1.55
C LYS A 375 15.57 6.74 -2.47
N VAL A 376 14.44 7.15 -1.90
CA VAL A 376 13.24 7.58 -2.63
C VAL A 376 12.99 9.05 -2.34
N GLY A 377 12.63 9.83 -3.35
CA GLY A 377 12.41 11.27 -3.26
C GLY A 377 11.03 11.70 -3.73
N PHE A 378 10.37 12.58 -2.97
CA PHE A 378 9.02 13.08 -3.28
C PHE A 378 9.00 14.60 -3.39
N ALA A 379 8.41 15.12 -4.47
CA ALA A 379 8.16 16.55 -4.69
C ALA A 379 6.72 16.75 -5.17
N GLU A 380 6.16 17.96 -5.01
CA GLU A 380 4.82 18.28 -5.54
C GLU A 380 4.85 18.16 -7.07
N ALA A 381 3.90 17.42 -7.66
CA ALA A 381 3.77 17.32 -9.11
C ALA A 381 3.32 18.65 -9.74
N ALA A 382 3.75 18.91 -10.97
CA ALA A 382 3.51 20.18 -11.66
C ALA A 382 2.04 20.43 -12.06
#